data_AF-A0A7N5P1C5-F1
#
_entry.id   AF-A0A7N5P1C5-F1
#
_cell.length_a   1.000
_cell.length_b   1.000
_cell.length_c   1.000
_cell.angle_alpha   90.00
_cell.angle_beta   90.00
_cell.angle_gamma   90.00
#
_symmetry.space_group_name_H-M   'P 1'
#
loop_
_entity.id
_entity.type
_entity.pdbx_description
1 polymer ?
#
loop_
_entity_poly.entity_id
_entity_poly.type
_entity_poly.pdbx_seq_one_letter_code
_entity_poly.pdbx_strand_id
1 'polypeptide(L)'
;MAPPQRFRVLRCCSCRLFQAHQEKKSLKWTCKACGEKQSFLRTYGDGSGADCRRHVQKLNLLQGQISEMSLRHSNILKSEHRRQREELKSNWREERSPTRNSRTLKREDRLVSSDC
;
A
#
# COMPACT_ATOMS: atom_id res chain seq x y z
N MET A 1 39.47 -32.16 8.39
CA MET A 1 38.69 -31.23 7.52
C MET A 1 37.47 -30.75 8.30
N ALA A 2 37.25 -29.44 8.42
CA ALA A 2 36.05 -28.91 9.09
C ALA A 2 34.81 -29.13 8.20
N PRO A 3 33.64 -29.47 8.77
CA PRO A 3 32.44 -29.68 7.99
C PRO A 3 32.02 -28.40 7.25
N PRO A 4 31.49 -28.51 6.01
CA PRO A 4 31.07 -27.35 5.24
C PRO A 4 29.96 -26.58 5.97
N GLN A 5 30.18 -25.29 6.20
CA GLN A 5 29.22 -24.43 6.87
C GLN A 5 28.04 -24.16 5.92
N ARG A 6 26.86 -24.67 6.26
CA ARG A 6 25.62 -24.42 5.51
C ARG A 6 25.07 -23.04 5.85
N PHE A 7 24.59 -22.35 4.82
CA PHE A 7 23.88 -21.08 4.94
C PHE A 7 22.45 -21.25 4.47
N ARG A 8 21.55 -20.49 5.09
CA ARG A 8 20.14 -20.41 4.75
C ARG A 8 19.69 -18.97 4.65
N VAL A 9 18.75 -18.71 3.77
CA VAL A 9 18.13 -17.40 3.58
C VAL A 9 16.84 -17.34 4.37
N LEU A 10 16.76 -16.33 5.25
CA LEU A 10 15.63 -16.08 6.15
C LEU A 10 14.99 -14.74 5.81
N ARG A 11 13.71 -14.58 6.19
CA ARG A 11 12.99 -13.31 6.10
C ARG A 11 12.65 -12.80 7.50
N CYS A 12 12.94 -11.54 7.76
CA CYS A 12 12.57 -10.88 9.00
C CYS A 12 11.04 -10.65 9.08
N CYS A 13 10.39 -10.93 10.21
CA CYS A 13 8.95 -10.67 10.40
C CYS A 13 8.63 -9.17 10.49
N SER A 14 9.52 -8.37 11.10
CA SER A 14 9.34 -6.93 11.28
C SER A 14 9.64 -6.15 9.99
N CYS A 15 10.91 -6.06 9.58
CA CYS A 15 11.31 -5.28 8.40
C CYS A 15 11.18 -6.00 7.05
N ARG A 16 10.76 -7.27 7.03
CA ARG A 16 10.58 -8.09 5.81
C ARG A 16 11.83 -8.30 4.94
N LEU A 17 13.00 -7.84 5.38
CA LEU A 17 14.27 -8.03 4.67
C LEU A 17 14.74 -9.48 4.73
N PHE A 18 15.29 -9.93 3.60
CA PHE A 18 15.95 -11.21 3.46
C PHE A 18 17.39 -11.13 3.93
N GLN A 19 17.85 -12.15 4.63
CA GLN A 19 19.18 -12.23 5.24
C GLN A 19 19.77 -13.63 5.12
N ALA A 20 21.05 -13.70 4.82
CA ALA A 20 21.81 -14.94 4.86
C ALA A 20 22.24 -15.21 6.30
N HIS A 21 21.83 -16.36 6.82
CA HIS A 21 22.16 -16.82 8.16
C HIS A 21 22.89 -18.15 8.08
N GLN A 22 23.99 -18.28 8.80
CA GLN A 22 24.67 -19.56 8.95
C GLN A 22 23.82 -20.48 9.82
N GLU A 23 23.66 -21.74 9.42
CA GLU A 23 22.91 -22.69 10.22
C GLU A 23 23.58 -22.92 11.57
N LYS A 24 22.78 -22.75 12.63
CA LYS A 24 23.16 -23.02 14.02
C LYS A 24 22.19 -24.05 14.59
N LYS A 25 22.61 -24.76 15.63
CA LYS A 25 21.73 -25.66 16.39
C LYS A 25 20.52 -24.92 16.97
N SER A 26 20.66 -23.62 17.28
CA SER A 26 19.56 -22.79 17.75
C SER A 26 18.66 -22.32 16.60
N LEU A 27 17.35 -22.44 16.79
CA LEU A 27 16.35 -21.87 15.89
C LEU A 27 16.12 -20.37 16.13
N LYS A 28 16.76 -19.75 17.13
CA LYS A 28 16.64 -18.31 17.40
C LYS A 28 17.69 -17.54 16.61
N TRP A 29 17.30 -16.41 16.02
CA TRP A 29 18.19 -15.50 15.30
C TRP A 29 17.75 -14.05 15.50
N THR A 30 18.64 -13.11 15.20
CA THR A 30 18.37 -11.67 15.33
C THR A 30 18.54 -11.02 13.97
N CYS A 31 17.56 -10.21 13.58
CA CYS A 31 17.64 -9.42 12.36
C CYS A 31 18.76 -8.39 12.46
N LYS A 32 19.73 -8.42 11.55
CA LYS A 32 20.85 -7.46 11.52
C LYS A 32 20.42 -6.06 11.09
N ALA A 33 19.29 -5.93 10.39
CA ALA A 33 18.82 -4.64 9.90
C ALA A 33 17.98 -3.88 10.93
N CYS A 34 17.09 -4.56 11.66
CA CYS A 34 16.18 -3.92 12.62
C CYS A 34 16.39 -4.35 14.08
N GLY A 35 17.30 -5.29 14.36
CA GLY A 35 17.61 -5.73 15.73
C GLY A 35 16.60 -6.71 16.35
N GLU A 36 15.51 -7.03 15.66
CA GLU A 36 14.43 -7.85 16.21
C GLU A 36 14.85 -9.31 16.43
N LYS A 37 14.52 -9.87 17.59
CA LYS A 37 14.83 -11.27 17.96
C LYS A 37 13.69 -12.17 17.53
N GLN A 38 13.99 -13.17 16.71
CA GLN A 38 12.96 -13.97 16.04
C GLN A 38 13.31 -15.45 16.09
N SER A 39 12.27 -16.28 16.03
CA SER A 39 12.43 -17.69 15.71
C SER A 39 12.58 -17.88 14.20
N PHE A 40 13.30 -18.91 13.84
CA PHE A 40 13.34 -19.44 12.49
C PHE A 40 11.97 -20.03 12.18
N LEU A 41 11.34 -19.56 11.11
CA LEU A 41 10.04 -20.03 10.65
C LEU A 41 10.14 -20.88 9.38
N ARG A 42 10.85 -20.37 8.37
CA ARG A 42 10.97 -21.01 7.06
C ARG A 42 12.28 -20.61 6.37
N THR A 43 12.85 -21.54 5.60
CA THR A 43 13.97 -21.29 4.70
C THR A 43 13.44 -20.87 3.32
N TYR A 44 13.98 -19.77 2.79
CA TYR A 44 13.69 -19.26 1.44
C TYR A 44 14.73 -19.73 0.39
N GLY A 45 15.85 -20.27 0.85
CA GLY A 45 16.88 -20.91 0.04
C GLY A 45 18.03 -21.34 0.95
N ASP A 46 18.74 -22.39 0.57
CA ASP A 46 19.90 -22.91 1.28
C ASP A 46 21.03 -23.21 0.30
N GLY A 47 22.27 -23.23 0.80
CA GLY A 47 23.43 -23.55 -0.01
C GLY A 47 24.71 -22.95 0.53
N SER A 48 25.62 -22.62 -0.38
CA SER A 48 26.87 -21.96 -0.02
C SER A 48 26.62 -20.52 0.43
N GLY A 49 27.55 -19.96 1.22
CA GLY A 49 27.45 -18.56 1.64
C GLY A 49 27.43 -17.58 0.46
N ALA A 50 28.12 -17.89 -0.65
CA ALA A 50 28.13 -17.05 -1.84
C ALA A 50 26.77 -17.06 -2.57
N ASP A 51 26.15 -18.24 -2.70
CA ASP A 51 24.85 -18.38 -3.34
C ASP A 51 23.75 -17.73 -2.52
N CYS A 52 23.77 -17.94 -1.19
CA CYS A 52 22.84 -17.29 -0.28
C CYS A 52 22.94 -15.75 -0.34
N ARG A 53 24.16 -15.19 -0.44
CA ARG A 53 24.33 -13.73 -0.60
C ARG A 53 23.73 -13.21 -1.90
N ARG A 54 23.99 -13.88 -3.03
CA ARG A 54 23.40 -13.52 -4.34
C ARG A 54 21.88 -13.63 -4.31
N HIS A 55 21.36 -14.69 -3.70
CA HIS A 55 19.92 -14.91 -3.58
C HIS A 55 19.26 -13.82 -2.72
N VAL A 56 19.85 -13.46 -1.58
CA VAL A 56 19.38 -12.37 -0.72
C VAL A 56 19.34 -11.04 -1.45
N GLN A 57 20.38 -10.70 -2.21
CA GLN A 57 20.40 -9.48 -3.01
C GLN A 57 19.25 -9.45 -4.01
N LYS A 58 19.04 -10.54 -4.75
CA LYS A 58 17.92 -10.67 -5.70
C LYS A 58 16.57 -10.53 -5.01
N LEU A 59 16.35 -11.24 -3.90
CA LEU A 59 15.08 -11.20 -3.17
C LEU A 59 14.77 -9.81 -2.60
N ASN A 60 15.77 -9.13 -2.02
CA ASN A 60 15.58 -7.78 -1.50
C ASN A 60 15.31 -6.77 -2.60
N LEU A 61 15.96 -6.90 -3.77
CA LEU A 61 15.70 -6.06 -4.93
C LEU A 61 14.26 -6.21 -5.43
N LEU A 62 13.81 -7.45 -5.63
CA LEU A 62 12.43 -7.74 -6.06
C LEU A 62 11.40 -7.26 -5.04
N GLN A 63 11.66 -7.46 -3.74
CA GLN A 63 10.79 -6.99 -2.67
C GLN A 63 10.66 -5.45 -2.65
N GLY A 64 11.76 -4.74 -2.94
CA GLY A 64 11.77 -3.28 -3.08
C GLY A 64 10.91 -2.82 -4.26
N GLN A 65 11.10 -3.42 -5.43
CA GLN A 65 10.32 -3.10 -6.64
C GLN A 65 8.81 -3.30 -6.45
N ILE A 66 8.40 -4.41 -5.82
CA ILE A 66 6.98 -4.69 -5.52
C ILE A 66 6.43 -3.64 -4.56
N SER A 67 7.20 -3.26 -3.53
CA SER A 67 6.80 -2.24 -2.56
C SER A 67 6.60 -0.88 -3.23
N GLU A 68 7.53 -0.47 -4.09
CA GLU A 68 7.42 0.79 -4.83
C GLU A 68 6.23 0.81 -5.78
N MET A 69 6.01 -0.27 -6.53
CA MET A 69 4.88 -0.40 -7.46
C MET A 69 3.54 -0.34 -6.72
N SER A 70 3.43 -1.03 -5.58
CA SER A 70 2.23 -1.01 -4.74
C SER A 70 1.95 0.40 -4.20
N LEU A 71 2.98 1.13 -3.75
CA LEU A 71 2.84 2.51 -3.29
C LEU A 71 2.39 3.44 -4.42
N ARG A 72 3.00 3.33 -5.61
CA ARG A 72 2.61 4.12 -6.78
C ARG A 72 1.16 3.89 -7.16
N HIS A 73 0.73 2.62 -7.23
CA HIS A 73 -0.65 2.28 -7.55
C HIS A 73 -1.61 2.82 -6.48
N SER A 74 -1.29 2.67 -5.19
CA SER A 74 -2.09 3.25 -4.10
C SER A 74 -2.24 4.77 -4.22
N ASN A 75 -1.18 5.47 -4.63
CA ASN A 75 -1.20 6.92 -4.81
C ASN A 75 -2.08 7.34 -6.00
N ILE A 76 -2.03 6.61 -7.11
CA ILE A 76 -2.90 6.83 -8.27
C ILE A 76 -4.37 6.71 -7.85
N LEU A 77 -4.74 5.58 -7.23
CA LEU A 77 -6.13 5.35 -6.78
C LEU A 77 -6.62 6.45 -5.81
N LYS A 78 -5.76 6.89 -4.88
CA LYS A 78 -6.08 8.00 -3.97
C LYS A 78 -6.27 9.32 -4.71
N SER A 79 -5.48 9.57 -5.74
CA SER A 79 -5.57 10.79 -6.55
C SER A 79 -6.86 10.82 -7.38
N GLU A 80 -7.22 9.69 -8.00
CA GLU A 80 -8.46 9.54 -8.77
C GLU A 80 -9.69 9.70 -7.87
N HIS A 81 -9.69 9.04 -6.71
CA HIS A 81 -10.76 9.17 -5.72
C HIS A 81 -10.88 10.62 -5.22
N ARG A 82 -9.76 11.32 -5.01
CA ARG A 82 -9.79 12.75 -4.66
C ARG A 82 -10.42 13.57 -5.77
N ARG A 83 -10.05 13.32 -7.04
CA ARG A 83 -10.59 14.03 -8.21
C ARG A 83 -12.10 13.82 -8.32
N GLN A 84 -12.57 12.58 -8.21
CA GLN A 84 -13.99 12.24 -8.21
C GLN A 84 -14.75 12.93 -7.07
N ARG A 85 -14.16 12.99 -5.86
CA ARG A 85 -14.79 13.66 -4.72
C ARG A 85 -14.91 15.17 -4.92
N GLU A 86 -13.93 15.82 -5.53
CA GLU A 86 -14.01 17.24 -5.89
C GLU A 86 -15.02 17.49 -7.01
N GLU A 87 -15.06 16.63 -8.04
CA GLU A 87 -16.03 16.70 -9.13
C GLU A 87 -17.47 16.54 -8.61
N LEU A 88 -17.70 15.57 -7.71
CA LEU A 88 -18.98 15.37 -7.04
C LEU A 88 -19.38 16.60 -6.22
N LYS A 89 -18.46 17.18 -5.44
CA LYS A 89 -18.73 18.41 -4.67
C LYS A 89 -19.10 19.60 -5.57
N SER A 90 -18.41 19.75 -6.70
CA SER A 90 -18.70 20.81 -7.67
C SER A 90 -20.08 20.63 -8.28
N ASN A 91 -20.42 19.41 -8.71
CA ASN A 91 -21.74 19.09 -9.25
C ASN A 91 -22.86 19.39 -8.22
N TRP A 92 -22.71 18.92 -6.98
CA TRP A 92 -23.66 19.21 -5.90
C TRP A 92 -23.82 20.71 -5.60
N ARG A 93 -22.77 21.51 -5.77
CA ARG A 93 -22.84 22.97 -5.58
C ARG A 93 -23.61 23.64 -6.72
N GLU A 94 -23.42 23.17 -7.94
CA GLU A 94 -24.09 23.70 -9.13
C GLU A 94 -25.59 23.38 -9.09
N GLU A 95 -25.99 22.16 -8.72
CA GLU A 95 -27.40 21.78 -8.54
C GLU A 95 -28.14 22.58 -7.45
N ARG A 96 -27.44 22.98 -6.37
CA ARG A 96 -28.00 23.80 -5.28
C ARG A 96 -27.95 25.31 -5.54
N SER A 97 -27.32 25.74 -6.63
CA SER A 97 -27.32 27.15 -7.01
C SER A 97 -28.73 27.53 -7.48
N PRO A 98 -29.37 28.58 -6.94
CA PRO A 98 -30.69 28.99 -7.42
C PRO A 98 -30.54 29.38 -8.89
N THR A 99 -31.04 28.54 -9.79
CA THR A 99 -31.09 28.91 -11.19
C THR A 99 -31.95 30.17 -11.29
N ARG A 100 -31.44 31.12 -12.07
CA ARG A 100 -32.01 32.46 -12.33
C ARG A 100 -33.44 32.43 -12.91
N ASN A 101 -34.03 31.25 -13.10
CA ASN A 101 -35.40 31.03 -13.54
C ASN A 101 -36.40 30.78 -12.38
N SER A 102 -35.98 30.84 -11.12
CA SER A 102 -36.90 30.73 -9.97
C SER A 102 -37.70 32.01 -9.67
N ARG A 103 -37.53 33.10 -10.44
CA ARG A 103 -38.32 34.34 -10.30
C ARG A 103 -39.66 34.36 -11.05
N THR A 104 -40.01 33.35 -11.84
CA THR A 104 -41.30 33.31 -12.57
C THR A 104 -42.31 32.29 -12.03
N LEU A 105 -42.14 31.81 -10.79
CA LEU A 105 -43.12 30.93 -10.15
C LEU A 105 -43.42 31.37 -8.71
N LYS A 106 -43.62 32.68 -8.51
CA LYS A 106 -44.25 33.26 -7.31
C LYS A 106 -45.08 34.50 -7.66
N ARG A 107 -45.80 34.48 -8.78
CA ARG A 107 -46.74 35.56 -9.14
C ARG A 107 -47.95 35.06 -9.94
N GLU A 108 -48.37 33.81 -9.72
CA GLU A 108 -49.62 33.28 -10.30
C GLU A 108 -50.62 32.77 -9.25
N ASP A 109 -50.31 32.86 -7.95
CA ASP A 109 -51.26 32.56 -6.86
C ASP A 109 -51.98 33.81 -6.32
N ARG A 110 -52.20 34.84 -7.15
CA ARG A 110 -52.93 36.05 -6.71
C ARG A 110 -53.86 36.68 -7.76
N LEU A 111 -54.32 35.90 -8.74
CA LEU A 111 -55.37 36.29 -9.68
C LEU A 111 -56.37 35.14 -9.91
N VAL A 112 -56.86 34.53 -8.84
CA VAL A 112 -58.20 33.92 -8.83
C VAL A 112 -58.94 34.50 -7.63
N SER A 113 -59.68 35.58 -7.85
CA SER A 113 -60.88 35.95 -7.09
C SER A 113 -61.56 37.11 -7.82
N SER A 114 -62.67 36.77 -8.51
CA SER A 114 -63.84 37.60 -8.87
C SER A 114 -63.59 38.92 -9.64
N ASP A 115 -64.10 39.18 -10.85
CA ASP A 115 -65.44 38.96 -11.44
C ASP A 115 -66.63 38.99 -10.45
N CYS A 116 -67.42 40.06 -10.63
CA CYS A 116 -68.54 40.61 -9.84
C CYS A 116 -68.19 41.50 -8.65
#